data_AF-A0A7C8IBR8-F1
#
_entry.id   AF-A0A7C8IBR8-F1
#
_cell.length_a   1.000
_cell.length_b   1.000
_cell.length_c   1.000
_cell.angle_alpha   90.00
_cell.angle_beta   90.00
_cell.angle_gamma   90.00
#
_symmetry.space_group_name_H-M   'P 1'
#
loop_
_entity.id
_entity.type
_entity.pdbx_description
1 polymer ?
#
loop_
_entity_poly.entity_id
_entity_poly.type
_entity_poly.pdbx_seq_one_letter_code
_entity_poly.pdbx_strand_id
1 'polypeptide(L)'
;MGGHAFHDLHTPRIPPALYLAAREKTTAILRLLFARVVVPTELPEKPDYGDIDYLVCEPLPILTSSAPSSAAFPWAAAVRTLKEVLDTPHGNRGFHNPDVIFLAMRPPVLDPTCCSSAAPAPDFWIQVDVKVCEDPERFEWQRLQLNYASGAKMLSSMGKPLGLTMNPEGLWVRVEDMEGGNWAGSMVWLSKETGDALKVFRLDGRWMAEGGFKGKEEIYTYLTNSWLFNPAHFGARLRDEKFVEHIADRSAPWVSFIKTWIPEHYPKSQDHEKDWYKTTRSAVREKVFTMFPPVASTYYEK
;
A
#
# COMPACT_ATOMS: atom_id res chain seq x y z
N MET A 1 7.72 1.47 -9.46
CA MET A 1 8.57 0.35 -9.00
C MET A 1 9.39 0.88 -7.84
N GLY A 2 9.49 0.14 -6.74
CA GLY A 2 10.38 0.47 -5.61
C GLY A 2 11.85 0.24 -5.96
N GLY A 3 12.78 0.68 -5.10
CA GLY A 3 14.23 0.47 -5.29
C GLY A 3 14.98 1.55 -6.09
N HIS A 4 14.45 2.78 -6.16
CA HIS A 4 15.09 3.90 -6.88
C HIS A 4 15.33 5.12 -6.00
N ALA A 5 15.42 4.96 -4.67
CA ALA A 5 15.67 6.08 -3.77
C ALA A 5 17.10 6.62 -3.88
N PHE A 6 18.04 5.80 -4.37
CA PHE A 6 19.46 6.14 -4.51
C PHE A 6 19.89 5.99 -5.96
N HIS A 7 20.10 7.11 -6.67
CA HIS A 7 20.55 7.10 -8.06
C HIS A 7 22.06 6.81 -8.20
N ASP A 8 22.85 7.17 -7.18
CA ASP A 8 24.32 7.06 -7.20
C ASP A 8 24.85 5.82 -6.47
N LEU A 9 23.98 4.96 -5.93
CA LEU A 9 24.37 3.73 -5.23
C LEU A 9 23.98 2.50 -6.05
N HIS A 10 24.82 1.46 -6.00
CA HIS A 10 24.49 0.18 -6.59
C HIS A 10 23.52 -0.61 -5.69
N THR A 11 22.22 -0.43 -5.93
CA THR A 11 21.10 -1.14 -5.28
C THR A 11 20.35 -2.05 -6.27
N PRO A 12 20.97 -3.16 -6.73
CA PRO A 12 20.33 -4.09 -7.65
C PRO A 12 19.16 -4.82 -6.98
N ARG A 13 18.28 -5.41 -7.80
CA ARG A 13 17.24 -6.30 -7.31
C ARG A 13 17.88 -7.54 -6.67
N ILE A 14 17.35 -7.99 -5.54
CA ILE A 14 17.90 -9.09 -4.71
C ILE A 14 17.03 -10.34 -4.72
N PRO A 15 17.62 -11.54 -4.63
CA PRO A 15 16.88 -12.79 -4.59
C PRO A 15 16.14 -12.98 -3.25
N PRO A 16 15.12 -13.86 -3.19
CA PRO A 16 14.29 -14.06 -2.00
C PRO A 16 15.07 -14.41 -0.73
N ALA A 17 16.11 -15.25 -0.83
CA ALA A 17 16.93 -15.64 0.33
C ALA A 17 17.63 -14.43 0.97
N LEU A 18 18.23 -13.56 0.14
CA LEU A 18 18.88 -12.35 0.61
C LEU A 18 17.87 -11.32 1.14
N TYR A 19 16.73 -11.18 0.48
CA TYR A 19 15.63 -10.35 0.95
C TYR A 19 15.14 -10.77 2.35
N LEU A 20 14.91 -12.07 2.56
CA LEU A 20 14.44 -12.60 3.85
C LEU A 20 15.46 -12.36 4.97
N ALA A 21 16.75 -12.61 4.72
CA ALA A 21 17.81 -12.37 5.69
C ALA A 21 17.97 -10.86 6.02
N ALA A 22 17.92 -10.00 5.00
CA ALA A 22 18.02 -8.55 5.20
C ALA A 22 16.78 -8.03 5.96
N ARG A 23 15.59 -8.52 5.62
CA ARG A 23 14.34 -8.21 6.31
C ARG A 23 14.39 -8.64 7.77
N GLU A 24 14.91 -9.82 8.08
CA GLU A 24 15.02 -10.29 9.47
C GLU A 24 15.94 -9.39 10.30
N LYS A 25 17.16 -9.14 9.79
CA LYS A 25 18.13 -8.24 10.42
C LYS A 25 17.55 -6.85 10.66
N THR A 26 16.95 -6.24 9.64
CA THR A 26 16.38 -4.89 9.73
C THR A 26 15.16 -4.84 10.64
N THR A 27 14.31 -5.88 10.65
CA THR A 27 13.17 -5.97 11.58
C THR A 27 13.65 -5.98 13.03
N ALA A 28 14.70 -6.75 13.35
CA ALA A 28 15.25 -6.79 14.70
C ALA A 28 15.75 -5.41 15.15
N ILE A 29 16.44 -4.69 14.26
CA ILE A 29 16.93 -3.33 14.53
C ILE A 29 15.78 -2.35 14.73
N LEU A 30 14.78 -2.34 13.83
CA LEU A 30 13.65 -1.42 13.91
C LEU A 30 12.81 -1.63 15.17
N ARG A 31 12.70 -2.87 15.67
CA ARG A 31 11.99 -3.17 16.94
C ARG A 31 12.67 -2.63 18.18
N LEU A 32 13.97 -2.30 18.11
CA LEU A 32 14.65 -1.57 19.19
C LEU A 32 14.25 -0.10 19.21
N LEU A 33 13.76 0.42 18.09
CA LEU A 33 13.52 1.84 17.87
C LEU A 33 12.02 2.21 17.84
N PHE A 34 11.13 1.28 17.52
CA PHE A 34 9.69 1.50 17.38
C PHE A 34 8.90 0.37 18.06
N ALA A 35 7.79 0.72 18.72
CA ALA A 35 6.92 -0.28 19.35
C ALA A 35 6.13 -1.10 18.32
N ARG A 36 5.77 -0.47 17.18
CA ARG A 36 5.07 -1.14 16.08
C ARG A 36 5.94 -1.14 14.84
N VAL A 37 6.26 -2.34 14.35
CA VAL A 37 7.05 -2.58 13.15
C VAL A 37 6.36 -3.67 12.34
N VAL A 38 5.95 -3.34 11.12
CA VAL A 38 5.36 -4.28 10.17
C VAL A 38 6.05 -4.14 8.83
N VAL A 39 6.35 -5.27 8.21
CA VAL A 39 6.65 -5.35 6.78
C VAL A 39 5.31 -5.60 6.09
N PRO A 40 4.78 -4.65 5.30
CA PRO A 40 3.54 -4.87 4.56
C PRO A 40 3.65 -6.14 3.70
N THR A 41 2.55 -6.89 3.60
CA THR A 41 2.58 -8.16 2.88
C THR A 41 2.89 -7.90 1.42
N GLU A 42 3.97 -8.50 0.94
CA GLU A 42 4.37 -8.35 -0.45
C GLU A 42 3.47 -9.14 -1.40
N LEU A 43 3.51 -8.78 -2.69
CA LEU A 43 2.87 -9.64 -3.68
C LEU A 43 3.58 -11.00 -3.76
N PRO A 44 2.83 -12.12 -3.71
CA PRO A 44 3.38 -13.46 -3.87
C PRO A 44 4.12 -13.62 -5.20
N GLU A 45 5.02 -14.60 -5.25
CA GLU A 45 5.72 -15.01 -6.48
C GLU A 45 6.58 -13.90 -7.13
N LYS A 46 7.03 -12.91 -6.34
CA LYS A 46 8.08 -12.00 -6.78
C LYS A 46 9.38 -12.81 -6.94
N PRO A 47 10.03 -12.83 -8.12
CA PRO A 47 11.28 -13.55 -8.32
C PRO A 47 12.45 -12.84 -7.62
N ASP A 48 12.32 -11.54 -7.38
CA ASP A 48 13.32 -10.66 -6.79
C ASP A 48 12.66 -9.41 -6.16
N TYR A 49 13.44 -8.64 -5.41
CA TYR A 49 12.98 -7.49 -4.62
C TYR A 49 13.89 -6.29 -4.88
N GLY A 50 13.34 -5.08 -5.03
CA GLY A 50 14.15 -3.86 -5.21
C GLY A 50 14.56 -3.21 -3.88
N ASP A 51 13.75 -3.40 -2.86
CA ASP A 51 13.77 -2.75 -1.58
C ASP A 51 13.07 -3.59 -0.52
N ILE A 52 13.13 -3.15 0.74
CA ILE A 52 12.36 -3.68 1.85
C ILE A 52 11.54 -2.53 2.43
N ASP A 53 10.22 -2.61 2.26
CA ASP A 53 9.28 -1.63 2.81
C ASP A 53 8.92 -1.95 4.27
N TYR A 54 8.97 -0.95 5.13
CA TYR A 54 8.52 -1.01 6.51
C TYR A 54 7.47 0.06 6.77
N LEU A 55 6.45 -0.31 7.55
CA LEU A 55 5.58 0.61 8.25
C LEU A 55 5.93 0.57 9.74
N VAL A 56 6.27 1.71 10.31
CA VAL A 56 6.64 1.84 11.73
C VAL A 56 5.81 2.92 12.42
N CYS A 57 5.61 2.78 13.73
CA CYS A 57 4.87 3.74 14.55
C CYS A 57 5.32 3.66 16.01
N GLU A 58 4.97 4.68 16.79
CA GLU A 58 5.25 4.76 18.22
C GLU A 58 6.76 4.63 18.51
N PRO A 59 7.55 5.67 18.19
CA PRO A 59 8.99 5.65 18.42
C PRO A 59 9.31 5.50 19.91
N LEU A 60 10.26 4.62 20.21
CA LEU A 60 10.68 4.30 21.56
C LEU A 60 11.62 5.38 22.13
N PRO A 61 11.82 5.43 23.46
CA PRO A 61 12.68 6.42 24.11
C PRO A 61 14.06 6.55 23.48
N ILE A 62 14.67 5.48 22.99
CA ILE A 62 15.97 5.55 22.30
C ILE A 62 15.98 6.51 21.08
N LEU A 63 14.84 6.67 20.38
CA LEU A 63 14.66 7.63 19.29
C LEU A 63 14.19 9.01 19.75
N THR A 64 13.51 9.07 20.90
CA THR A 64 12.82 10.27 21.37
C THR A 64 13.46 10.93 22.60
N SER A 65 14.56 10.38 23.15
CA SER A 65 15.18 10.85 24.41
C SER A 65 15.60 12.32 24.39
N SER A 66 15.79 12.90 23.21
CA SER A 66 16.13 14.31 23.03
C SER A 66 14.94 15.19 22.63
N ALA A 67 13.74 14.63 22.46
CA ALA A 67 12.55 15.34 22.00
C ALA A 67 11.58 15.61 23.16
N PRO A 68 10.98 16.81 23.26
CA PRO A 68 9.90 17.06 24.21
C PRO A 68 8.70 16.13 23.96
N SER A 69 8.00 15.73 25.03
CA SER A 69 6.85 14.80 25.00
C SER A 69 5.69 15.21 24.06
N SER A 70 5.58 16.49 23.68
CA SER A 70 4.56 17.00 22.75
C SER A 70 5.11 17.38 21.36
N ALA A 71 6.34 16.98 21.03
CA ALA A 71 6.99 17.40 19.79
C ALA A 71 6.58 16.50 18.60
N ALA A 72 6.58 17.10 17.41
CA ALA A 72 6.51 16.38 16.14
C ALA A 72 7.59 15.30 16.05
N PHE A 73 7.39 14.29 15.20
CA PHE A 73 8.35 13.19 15.04
C PHE A 73 9.79 13.71 14.80
N PRO A 74 10.81 13.20 15.52
CA PRO A 74 12.16 13.75 15.49
C PRO A 74 12.96 13.28 14.26
N TRP A 75 12.53 13.68 13.06
CA TRP A 75 13.03 13.20 11.76
C TRP A 75 14.57 13.19 11.64
N ALA A 76 15.25 14.29 11.98
CA ALA A 76 16.71 14.37 11.87
C ALA A 76 17.44 13.42 12.83
N ALA A 77 16.93 13.25 14.05
CA ALA A 77 17.48 12.32 15.02
C ALA A 77 17.20 10.87 14.58
N ALA A 78 15.99 10.58 14.12
CA ALA A 78 15.61 9.26 13.62
C ALA A 78 16.50 8.81 12.45
N VAL A 79 16.73 9.67 11.45
CA VAL A 79 17.64 9.37 10.33
C VAL A 79 19.05 9.08 10.84
N ARG A 80 19.59 9.92 11.74
CA ARG A 80 20.94 9.72 12.30
C ARG A 80 21.04 8.40 13.06
N THR A 81 20.12 8.13 13.98
CA THR A 81 20.13 6.90 14.78
C THR A 81 19.96 5.67 13.92
N LEU A 82 19.07 5.69 12.92
CA LEU A 82 18.89 4.57 11.98
C LEU A 82 20.17 4.27 11.21
N LYS A 83 20.89 5.31 10.75
CA LYS A 83 22.19 5.15 10.07
C LYS A 83 23.25 4.54 10.99
N GLU A 84 23.30 4.98 12.25
CA GLU A 84 24.22 4.45 13.26
C GLU A 84 23.95 2.96 13.54
N VAL A 85 22.69 2.58 13.81
CA VAL A 85 22.36 1.18 14.17
C VAL A 85 22.43 0.21 12.99
N LEU A 86 22.21 0.69 11.76
CA LEU A 86 22.37 -0.10 10.53
C LEU A 86 23.81 -0.11 10.00
N ASP A 87 24.72 0.62 10.65
CA ASP A 87 26.11 0.83 10.21
C ASP A 87 26.18 1.24 8.74
N THR A 88 25.49 2.33 8.40
CA THR A 88 25.45 2.85 7.04
C THR A 88 25.70 4.37 6.97
N PRO A 89 26.54 4.84 6.03
CA PRO A 89 26.65 6.26 5.74
C PRO A 89 25.48 6.78 4.89
N HIS A 90 24.60 5.92 4.39
CA HIS A 90 23.58 6.24 3.40
C HIS A 90 22.17 6.22 3.98
N GLY A 91 21.53 7.38 4.01
CA GLY A 91 20.11 7.49 4.29
C GLY A 91 19.65 8.92 4.53
N ASN A 92 18.41 9.21 4.15
CA ASN A 92 17.78 10.53 4.21
C ASN A 92 16.26 10.42 4.32
N ARG A 93 15.62 11.48 4.82
CA ARG A 93 14.16 11.65 4.70
C ARG A 93 13.79 11.89 3.24
N GLY A 94 12.71 11.28 2.77
CA GLY A 94 12.19 11.50 1.42
C GLY A 94 11.74 12.94 1.21
N PHE A 95 12.11 13.53 0.07
CA PHE A 95 11.65 14.87 -0.30
C PHE A 95 10.19 14.85 -0.80
N HIS A 96 9.87 13.91 -1.70
CA HIS A 96 8.52 13.73 -2.24
C HIS A 96 7.64 12.81 -1.37
N ASN A 97 8.24 12.06 -0.46
CA ASN A 97 7.57 11.17 0.49
C ASN A 97 8.06 11.54 1.91
N PRO A 98 7.58 12.67 2.48
CA PRO A 98 8.11 13.21 3.73
C PRO A 98 7.83 12.32 4.94
N ASP A 99 6.99 11.32 4.80
CA ASP A 99 6.71 10.30 5.80
C ASP A 99 7.60 9.05 5.67
N VAL A 100 8.60 9.06 4.78
CA VAL A 100 9.50 7.92 4.54
C VAL A 100 10.96 8.31 4.80
N ILE A 101 11.70 7.41 5.44
CA ILE A 101 13.16 7.43 5.54
C ILE A 101 13.71 6.37 4.59
N PHE A 102 14.54 6.78 3.64
CA PHE A 102 15.25 5.88 2.75
C PHE A 102 16.64 5.59 3.32
N LEU A 103 17.03 4.32 3.37
CA LEU A 103 18.32 3.85 3.86
C LEU A 103 18.91 2.86 2.85
N ALA A 104 20.24 2.78 2.80
CA ALA A 104 20.92 1.74 2.04
C ALA A 104 21.82 0.94 3.00
N MET A 105 21.51 -0.34 3.21
CA MET A 105 22.23 -1.19 4.17
C MET A 105 23.18 -2.15 3.47
N ARG A 106 24.21 -2.59 4.17
CA ARG A 106 25.06 -3.69 3.70
C ARG A 106 24.28 -5.01 3.67
N PRO A 107 24.48 -5.84 2.65
CA PRO A 107 23.88 -7.17 2.62
C PRO A 107 24.33 -7.98 3.83
N PRO A 108 23.41 -8.71 4.51
CA PRO A 108 23.81 -9.63 5.57
C PRO A 108 24.71 -10.74 5.01
N VAL A 109 25.64 -11.22 5.82
CA VAL A 109 26.42 -12.42 5.50
C VAL A 109 25.46 -13.62 5.56
N LEU A 110 25.19 -14.24 4.42
CA LEU A 110 24.47 -15.50 4.35
C LEU A 110 25.42 -16.64 4.75
N ASP A 111 24.90 -17.66 5.42
CA ASP A 111 25.69 -18.85 5.76
C ASP A 111 26.21 -19.49 4.46
N PRO A 112 27.55 -19.62 4.27
CA PRO A 112 28.14 -20.18 3.05
C PRO A 112 27.65 -21.60 2.73
N THR A 113 27.15 -22.34 3.72
CA THR A 113 26.63 -23.71 3.53
C THR A 113 25.27 -23.75 2.84
N CYS A 114 24.50 -22.65 2.87
CA CYS A 114 23.16 -22.58 2.29
C CYS A 114 23.09 -21.76 0.98
N CYS A 115 24.15 -21.03 0.62
CA CYS A 115 24.19 -20.18 -0.57
C CYS A 115 25.61 -20.14 -1.17
N SER A 116 25.79 -20.63 -2.40
CA SER A 116 27.07 -20.63 -3.14
C SER A 116 27.39 -19.28 -3.81
N SER A 117 27.04 -18.16 -3.18
CA SER A 117 27.30 -16.84 -3.76
C SER A 117 28.63 -16.26 -3.27
N ALA A 118 29.48 -15.82 -4.21
CA ALA A 118 30.65 -15.01 -3.93
C ALA A 118 30.32 -13.84 -3.00
N ALA A 119 31.29 -13.40 -2.19
CA ALA A 119 31.10 -12.27 -1.29
C ALA A 119 30.56 -11.06 -2.07
N PRO A 120 29.53 -10.37 -1.54
CA PRO A 120 28.94 -9.22 -2.20
C PRO A 120 29.99 -8.14 -2.48
N ALA A 121 29.90 -7.49 -3.65
CA ALA A 121 30.82 -6.44 -4.06
C ALA A 121 30.86 -5.30 -3.01
N PRO A 122 32.01 -4.62 -2.82
CA PRO A 122 32.18 -3.60 -1.79
C PRO A 122 31.30 -2.35 -2.00
N ASP A 123 30.62 -2.22 -3.12
CA ASP A 123 29.68 -1.17 -3.49
C ASP A 123 28.22 -1.64 -3.56
N PHE A 124 27.92 -2.90 -3.22
CA PHE A 124 26.56 -3.43 -3.21
C PHE A 124 25.80 -3.05 -1.92
N TRP A 125 24.60 -2.51 -2.11
CA TRP A 125 23.69 -2.09 -1.05
C TRP A 125 22.27 -2.64 -1.27
N ILE A 126 21.53 -2.80 -0.17
CA ILE A 126 20.11 -3.12 -0.17
C ILE A 126 19.33 -1.89 0.27
N GLN A 127 18.37 -1.45 -0.53
CA GLN A 127 17.50 -0.34 -0.17
C GLN A 127 16.48 -0.77 0.91
N VAL A 128 16.28 0.08 1.90
CA VAL A 128 15.30 -0.08 2.97
C VAL A 128 14.47 1.20 3.07
N ASP A 129 13.15 1.05 2.99
CA ASP A 129 12.20 2.15 3.00
C ASP A 129 11.40 2.09 4.30
N VAL A 130 11.62 3.05 5.19
CA VAL A 130 10.96 3.10 6.51
C VAL A 130 9.90 4.19 6.51
N LYS A 131 8.64 3.82 6.27
CA LYS A 131 7.49 4.71 6.36
C LYS A 131 7.04 4.87 7.81
N VAL A 132 7.05 6.09 8.31
CA VAL A 132 6.64 6.43 9.67
C VAL A 132 5.18 6.85 9.69
N CYS A 133 4.37 6.10 10.43
CA CYS A 133 3.01 6.49 10.77
C CYS A 133 3.06 7.30 12.08
N GLU A 134 2.82 8.60 12.00
CA GLU A 134 2.83 9.48 13.19
C GLU A 134 1.55 9.35 14.04
N ASP A 135 0.43 8.91 13.44
CA ASP A 135 -0.85 8.69 14.11
C ASP A 135 -1.05 7.17 14.35
N PRO A 136 -0.92 6.66 15.59
CA PRO A 136 -1.09 5.25 15.90
C PRO A 136 -2.47 4.69 15.53
N GLU A 137 -3.50 5.54 15.52
CA GLU A 137 -4.85 5.14 15.16
C GLU A 137 -5.02 4.91 13.65
N ARG A 138 -4.07 5.38 12.82
CA ARG A 138 -4.05 5.14 11.36
C ARG A 138 -3.17 3.97 10.96
N PHE A 139 -2.45 3.35 11.88
CA PHE A 139 -1.44 2.35 11.53
C PHE A 139 -2.02 1.17 10.75
N GLU A 140 -3.12 0.57 11.22
CA GLU A 140 -3.73 -0.56 10.52
C GLU A 140 -4.36 -0.13 9.18
N TRP A 141 -4.87 1.10 9.09
CA TRP A 141 -5.36 1.67 7.84
C TRP A 141 -4.25 1.83 6.80
N GLN A 142 -3.10 2.37 7.20
CA GLN A 142 -1.93 2.47 6.32
C GLN A 142 -1.40 1.08 5.94
N ARG A 143 -1.37 0.13 6.89
CA ARG A 143 -1.02 -1.26 6.60
C ARG A 143 -1.94 -1.89 5.55
N LEU A 144 -3.26 -1.69 5.65
CA LEU A 144 -4.22 -2.15 4.64
C LEU A 144 -3.88 -1.59 3.25
N GLN A 145 -3.51 -0.31 3.18
CA GLN A 145 -3.18 0.35 1.91
C GLN A 145 -1.85 -0.13 1.30
N LEU A 146 -0.89 -0.50 2.14
CA LEU A 146 0.44 -0.97 1.71
C LEU A 146 0.47 -2.46 1.37
N ASN A 147 -0.39 -3.27 1.99
CA ASN A 147 -0.49 -4.69 1.72
C ASN A 147 -0.77 -4.97 0.22
N TYR A 148 -0.10 -6.00 -0.29
CA TYR A 148 -0.17 -6.50 -1.66
C TYR A 148 0.04 -5.41 -2.69
N ALA A 149 1.14 -4.67 -2.57
CA ALA A 149 1.61 -3.61 -3.47
C ALA A 149 0.70 -3.35 -4.68
N SER A 150 -0.07 -2.25 -4.66
CA SER A 150 -1.11 -1.87 -5.64
C SER A 150 -2.50 -2.48 -5.46
N GLY A 151 -2.67 -3.43 -4.54
CA GLY A 151 -3.96 -4.02 -4.19
C GLY A 151 -4.98 -2.98 -3.73
N ALA A 152 -4.60 -2.07 -2.83
CA ALA A 152 -5.46 -0.97 -2.41
C ALA A 152 -5.81 -0.01 -3.56
N LYS A 153 -4.93 0.15 -4.56
CA LYS A 153 -5.24 0.92 -5.77
C LYS A 153 -6.34 0.21 -6.59
N MET A 154 -6.38 -1.12 -6.59
CA MET A 154 -7.40 -1.90 -7.32
C MET A 154 -8.75 -1.79 -6.64
N LEU A 155 -8.78 -1.92 -5.31
CA LEU A 155 -9.97 -1.65 -4.50
C LEU A 155 -10.48 -0.22 -4.73
N SER A 156 -9.61 0.78 -4.58
CA SER A 156 -9.95 2.19 -4.79
C SER A 156 -10.50 2.44 -6.20
N SER A 157 -9.93 1.76 -7.18
CA SER A 157 -10.37 1.82 -8.58
C SER A 157 -11.81 1.35 -8.77
N MET A 158 -12.19 0.23 -8.16
CA MET A 158 -13.55 -0.31 -8.19
C MET A 158 -14.53 0.58 -7.44
N GLY A 159 -14.14 1.08 -6.26
CA GLY A 159 -14.99 1.91 -5.41
C GLY A 159 -15.20 3.34 -5.94
N LYS A 160 -14.19 3.92 -6.62
CA LYS A 160 -14.23 5.32 -7.07
C LYS A 160 -15.47 5.67 -7.91
N PRO A 161 -15.82 4.99 -9.01
CA PRO A 161 -17.01 5.34 -9.79
C PRO A 161 -18.33 5.17 -8.99
N LEU A 162 -18.31 4.39 -7.90
CA LEU A 162 -19.46 4.09 -7.05
C LEU A 162 -19.59 5.03 -5.85
N GLY A 163 -18.87 6.15 -5.84
CA GLY A 163 -18.97 7.15 -4.78
C GLY A 163 -18.11 6.86 -3.56
N LEU A 164 -17.20 5.89 -3.61
CA LEU A 164 -16.28 5.60 -2.49
C LEU A 164 -14.91 6.22 -2.74
N THR A 165 -14.28 6.78 -1.71
CA THR A 165 -12.89 7.22 -1.73
C THR A 165 -12.13 6.52 -0.62
N MET A 166 -11.02 5.87 -0.95
CA MET A 166 -9.99 5.48 0.02
C MET A 166 -8.82 6.44 -0.12
N ASN A 167 -8.39 7.04 0.98
CA ASN A 167 -7.23 7.94 1.02
C ASN A 167 -6.40 7.67 2.29
N PRO A 168 -5.26 8.35 2.52
CA PRO A 168 -4.44 8.14 3.71
C PRO A 168 -5.17 8.33 5.05
N GLU A 169 -6.27 9.09 5.07
CA GLU A 169 -7.08 9.32 6.26
C GLU A 169 -8.00 8.13 6.55
N GLY A 170 -8.72 7.62 5.56
CA GLY A 170 -9.72 6.58 5.74
C GLY A 170 -10.57 6.29 4.51
N LEU A 171 -11.73 5.67 4.74
CA LEU A 171 -12.77 5.44 3.76
C LEU A 171 -13.86 6.51 3.86
N TRP A 172 -14.33 6.97 2.69
CA TRP A 172 -15.33 8.00 2.55
C TRP A 172 -16.41 7.58 1.54
N VAL A 173 -17.64 8.08 1.73
CA VAL A 173 -18.67 8.12 0.70
C VAL A 173 -18.79 9.54 0.15
N ARG A 174 -19.16 9.70 -1.11
CA ARG A 174 -19.25 11.01 -1.77
C ARG A 174 -20.66 11.39 -2.19
N VAL A 175 -21.03 12.63 -1.91
CA VAL A 175 -22.26 13.28 -2.40
C VAL A 175 -22.10 13.56 -3.90
N GLU A 176 -22.84 12.82 -4.73
CA GLU A 176 -22.69 12.84 -6.19
C GLU A 176 -22.82 14.24 -6.80
N ASP A 177 -23.85 14.99 -6.40
CA ASP A 177 -24.14 16.33 -6.93
C ASP A 177 -23.05 17.36 -6.61
N MET A 178 -22.22 17.10 -5.60
CA MET A 178 -21.11 17.97 -5.22
C MET A 178 -19.81 17.65 -5.94
N GLU A 179 -19.65 16.46 -6.54
CA GLU A 179 -18.35 15.99 -7.06
C GLU A 179 -17.78 16.91 -8.16
N GLY A 180 -18.66 17.47 -9.01
CA GLY A 180 -18.26 18.33 -10.13
C GLY A 180 -17.83 19.75 -9.74
N GLY A 181 -18.33 20.28 -8.61
CA GLY A 181 -18.07 21.65 -8.16
C GLY A 181 -17.19 21.75 -6.91
N ASN A 182 -17.30 20.79 -6.00
CA ASN A 182 -16.54 20.76 -4.74
C ASN A 182 -16.21 19.31 -4.34
N TRP A 183 -15.19 18.75 -4.99
CA TRP A 183 -14.73 17.38 -4.72
C TRP A 183 -14.43 17.14 -3.24
N ALA A 184 -13.68 18.04 -2.58
CA ALA A 184 -13.35 17.89 -1.17
C ALA A 184 -14.60 17.95 -0.28
N GLY A 185 -15.53 18.87 -0.57
CA GLY A 185 -16.79 19.01 0.14
C GLY A 185 -17.73 17.83 -0.05
N SER A 186 -17.63 17.10 -1.17
CA SER A 186 -18.45 15.90 -1.42
C SER A 186 -18.19 14.76 -0.45
N MET A 187 -17.01 14.71 0.18
CA MET A 187 -16.60 13.56 0.99
C MET A 187 -17.26 13.59 2.37
N VAL A 188 -17.89 12.47 2.74
CA VAL A 188 -18.44 12.17 4.06
C VAL A 188 -17.69 10.99 4.65
N TRP A 189 -17.15 11.20 5.85
CA TRP A 189 -16.32 10.21 6.53
C TRP A 189 -17.11 8.94 6.84
N LEU A 190 -16.52 7.76 6.58
CA LEU A 190 -17.08 6.48 7.00
C LEU A 190 -16.31 5.88 8.17
N SER A 191 -15.07 5.47 7.92
CA SER A 191 -14.28 4.70 8.88
C SER A 191 -12.81 4.66 8.48
N LYS A 192 -11.93 4.48 9.46
CA LYS A 192 -10.53 4.08 9.27
C LYS A 192 -10.28 2.62 9.67
N GLU A 193 -11.30 1.92 10.14
CA GLU A 193 -11.21 0.53 10.54
C GLU A 193 -11.11 -0.38 9.31
N THR A 194 -10.09 -1.21 9.27
CA THR A 194 -9.81 -2.09 8.12
C THR A 194 -10.94 -3.08 7.87
N GLY A 195 -11.52 -3.64 8.93
CA GLY A 195 -12.66 -4.54 8.84
C GLY A 195 -13.91 -3.89 8.25
N ASP A 196 -14.14 -2.61 8.53
CA ASP A 196 -15.27 -1.87 7.97
C ASP A 196 -15.11 -1.63 6.49
N ALA A 197 -13.90 -1.24 6.05
CA ALA A 197 -13.61 -1.12 4.63
C ALA A 197 -13.79 -2.47 3.92
N LEU A 198 -13.21 -3.55 4.43
CA LEU A 198 -13.37 -4.88 3.83
C LEU A 198 -14.85 -5.30 3.75
N LYS A 199 -15.67 -5.04 4.78
CA LYS A 199 -17.12 -5.29 4.74
C LYS A 199 -17.83 -4.48 3.65
N VAL A 200 -17.51 -3.19 3.47
CA VAL A 200 -18.08 -2.36 2.39
C VAL A 200 -17.77 -2.96 1.03
N PHE A 201 -16.55 -3.47 0.83
CA PHE A 201 -16.16 -4.17 -0.40
C PHE A 201 -16.67 -5.63 -0.47
N ARG A 202 -17.32 -6.16 0.59
CA ARG A 202 -17.69 -7.57 0.78
C ARG A 202 -16.52 -8.54 0.61
N LEU A 203 -15.41 -8.17 1.21
CA LEU A 203 -14.19 -8.95 1.23
C LEU A 203 -13.95 -9.44 2.67
N ASP A 204 -13.36 -10.63 2.80
CA ASP A 204 -13.07 -11.25 4.10
C ASP A 204 -11.74 -10.74 4.70
N GLY A 205 -11.44 -11.11 5.95
CA GLY A 205 -10.24 -10.65 6.65
C GLY A 205 -8.89 -11.14 6.10
N ARG A 206 -8.84 -12.01 5.08
CA ARG A 206 -7.58 -12.56 4.53
C ARG A 206 -6.60 -11.49 4.06
N TRP A 207 -7.10 -10.32 3.66
CA TRP A 207 -6.25 -9.17 3.30
C TRP A 207 -5.30 -8.74 4.42
N MET A 208 -5.75 -8.86 5.68
CA MET A 208 -5.00 -8.45 6.86
C MET A 208 -4.36 -9.63 7.61
N ALA A 209 -4.67 -10.86 7.22
CA ALA A 209 -4.19 -12.07 7.88
C ALA A 209 -2.69 -12.31 7.62
N GLU A 210 -2.00 -12.85 8.63
CA GLU A 210 -0.65 -13.38 8.46
C GLU A 210 -0.68 -14.61 7.55
N GLY A 211 0.31 -14.74 6.66
CA GLY A 211 0.33 -15.81 5.65
C GLY A 211 -0.59 -15.58 4.44
N GLY A 212 -1.58 -14.70 4.56
CA GLY A 212 -2.27 -14.04 3.44
C GLY A 212 -2.70 -14.95 2.29
N PHE A 213 -2.37 -14.50 1.07
CA PHE A 213 -2.59 -15.23 -0.19
C PHE A 213 -1.30 -15.93 -0.64
N LYS A 214 -1.43 -17.11 -1.23
CA LYS A 214 -0.29 -17.93 -1.68
C LYS A 214 0.26 -17.55 -3.05
N GLY A 215 -0.57 -16.92 -3.88
CA GLY A 215 -0.25 -16.62 -5.27
C GLY A 215 -0.99 -15.39 -5.78
N LYS A 216 -0.57 -14.86 -6.93
CA LYS A 216 -1.24 -13.72 -7.58
C LYS A 216 -2.68 -14.06 -7.97
N GLU A 217 -2.90 -15.31 -8.39
CA GLU A 217 -4.22 -15.83 -8.76
C GLU A 217 -5.24 -15.71 -7.62
N GLU A 218 -4.84 -16.08 -6.39
CA GLU A 218 -5.71 -15.97 -5.22
C GLU A 218 -6.07 -14.51 -4.91
N ILE A 219 -5.13 -13.58 -5.10
CA ILE A 219 -5.35 -12.14 -4.90
C ILE A 219 -6.33 -11.60 -5.92
N TYR A 220 -6.13 -11.91 -7.21
CA TYR A 220 -7.02 -11.45 -8.28
C TYR A 220 -8.43 -12.01 -8.11
N THR A 221 -8.55 -13.31 -7.86
CA THR A 221 -9.82 -13.97 -7.54
C THR A 221 -10.49 -13.33 -6.32
N TYR A 222 -9.73 -13.05 -5.26
CA TYR A 222 -10.24 -12.39 -4.07
C TYR A 222 -10.79 -11.00 -4.39
N LEU A 223 -10.07 -10.18 -5.16
CA LEU A 223 -10.53 -8.85 -5.55
C LEU A 223 -11.81 -8.91 -6.40
N THR A 224 -11.92 -9.90 -7.29
CA THR A 224 -13.13 -10.08 -8.12
C THR A 224 -14.34 -10.62 -7.36
N ASN A 225 -14.14 -11.19 -6.17
CA ASN A 225 -15.25 -11.57 -5.28
C ASN A 225 -15.92 -10.37 -4.62
N SER A 226 -15.33 -9.16 -4.73
CA SER A 226 -16.00 -7.95 -4.32
C SER A 226 -17.27 -7.74 -5.14
N TRP A 227 -18.38 -7.42 -4.48
CA TRP A 227 -19.61 -7.03 -5.19
C TRP A 227 -19.50 -5.72 -5.96
N LEU A 228 -18.41 -4.97 -5.75
CA LEU A 228 -18.07 -3.75 -6.49
C LEU A 228 -17.23 -4.04 -7.74
N PHE A 229 -16.87 -5.30 -7.97
CA PHE A 229 -16.17 -5.70 -9.17
C PHE A 229 -17.11 -5.69 -10.37
N ASN A 230 -16.67 -5.04 -11.44
CA ASN A 230 -17.28 -5.13 -12.75
C ASN A 230 -16.15 -5.22 -13.79
N PRO A 231 -16.02 -6.32 -14.56
CA PRO A 231 -14.95 -6.44 -15.54
C PRO A 231 -15.04 -5.39 -16.66
N ALA A 232 -16.25 -4.91 -17.00
CA ALA A 232 -16.43 -3.84 -17.99
C ALA A 232 -15.74 -2.53 -17.59
N HIS A 233 -15.64 -2.23 -16.29
CA HIS A 233 -14.90 -1.07 -15.76
C HIS A 233 -13.46 -1.03 -16.25
N PHE A 234 -12.79 -2.18 -16.17
CA PHE A 234 -11.38 -2.30 -16.53
C PHE A 234 -11.21 -2.34 -18.04
N GLY A 235 -12.14 -2.98 -18.76
CA GLY A 235 -12.20 -2.94 -20.22
C GLY A 235 -12.37 -1.52 -20.77
N ALA A 236 -13.22 -0.69 -20.15
CA ALA A 236 -13.40 0.70 -20.58
C ALA A 236 -12.17 1.56 -20.37
N ARG A 237 -11.44 1.36 -19.29
CA ARG A 237 -10.16 2.04 -19.07
C ARG A 237 -9.11 1.70 -20.11
N LEU A 238 -9.08 0.46 -20.60
CA LEU A 238 -8.19 0.08 -21.70
C LEU A 238 -8.58 0.72 -23.04
N ARG A 239 -9.77 1.31 -23.16
CA ARG A 239 -10.19 2.11 -24.32
C ARG A 239 -9.89 3.60 -24.18
N ASP A 240 -9.52 4.07 -22.98
CA ASP A 240 -9.14 5.46 -22.74
C ASP A 240 -7.65 5.65 -23.10
N GLU A 241 -7.39 6.40 -24.17
CA GLU A 241 -6.04 6.66 -24.70
C GLU A 241 -5.11 7.22 -23.62
N LYS A 242 -5.58 8.19 -22.81
CA LYS A 242 -4.77 8.80 -21.74
C LYS A 242 -4.43 7.79 -20.65
N PHE A 243 -5.36 6.89 -20.34
CA PHE A 243 -5.09 5.82 -19.38
C PHE A 243 -4.05 4.83 -19.93
N VAL A 244 -4.16 4.47 -21.21
CA VAL A 244 -3.25 3.52 -21.86
C VAL A 244 -1.84 4.08 -21.98
N GLU A 245 -1.68 5.37 -22.30
CA GLU A 245 -0.37 6.05 -22.34
C GLU A 245 0.41 5.88 -21.04
N HIS A 246 -0.27 5.99 -19.90
CA HIS A 246 0.33 5.90 -18.56
C HIS A 246 0.23 4.53 -17.90
N ILE A 247 -0.25 3.50 -18.61
CA ILE A 247 -0.43 2.19 -17.99
C ILE A 247 0.92 1.52 -17.72
N ALA A 248 1.95 1.81 -18.52
CA ALA A 248 3.30 1.30 -18.33
C ALA A 248 3.97 1.86 -17.06
N ASP A 249 3.53 3.02 -16.57
CA ASP A 249 4.01 3.63 -15.32
C ASP A 249 3.44 2.94 -14.07
N ARG A 250 2.43 2.08 -14.26
CA ARG A 250 1.81 1.31 -13.17
C ARG A 250 2.69 0.11 -12.82
N SER A 251 2.43 -0.45 -11.63
CA SER A 251 3.14 -1.65 -11.20
C SER A 251 2.81 -2.83 -12.11
N ALA A 252 3.79 -3.71 -12.37
CA ALA A 252 3.58 -4.90 -13.18
C ALA A 252 2.37 -5.77 -12.77
N PRO A 253 2.07 -5.96 -11.47
CA PRO A 253 0.87 -6.66 -11.00
C PRO A 253 -0.43 -5.97 -11.44
N TRP A 254 -0.48 -4.63 -11.39
CA TRP A 254 -1.62 -3.87 -11.90
C TRP A 254 -1.81 -4.08 -13.40
N VAL A 255 -0.72 -3.99 -14.16
CA VAL A 255 -0.74 -4.16 -15.61
C VAL A 255 -1.20 -5.58 -15.97
N SER A 256 -0.66 -6.60 -15.31
CA SER A 256 -1.02 -8.02 -15.51
C SER A 256 -2.50 -8.28 -15.20
N PHE A 257 -3.01 -7.73 -14.09
CA PHE A 257 -4.43 -7.89 -13.74
C PHE A 257 -5.36 -7.37 -14.85
N ILE A 258 -5.09 -6.16 -15.36
CA ILE A 258 -5.98 -5.50 -16.32
C ILE A 258 -5.77 -5.97 -17.76
N LYS A 259 -4.52 -6.12 -18.22
CA LYS A 259 -4.21 -6.45 -19.62
C LYS A 259 -4.27 -7.94 -19.94
N THR A 260 -4.15 -8.80 -18.94
CA THR A 260 -4.03 -10.26 -19.15
C THR A 260 -5.13 -10.99 -18.39
N TRP A 261 -5.13 -10.90 -17.06
CA TRP A 261 -5.98 -11.74 -16.23
C TRP A 261 -7.48 -11.47 -16.43
N ILE A 262 -7.92 -10.20 -16.43
CA ILE A 262 -9.33 -9.84 -16.65
C ILE A 262 -9.81 -10.29 -18.04
N PRO A 263 -9.12 -9.96 -19.16
CA PRO A 263 -9.54 -10.41 -20.49
C PRO A 263 -9.64 -11.94 -20.64
N GLU A 264 -8.75 -12.70 -20.00
CA GLU A 264 -8.77 -14.17 -20.02
C GLU A 264 -9.98 -14.75 -19.26
N HIS A 265 -10.32 -14.18 -18.10
CA HIS A 265 -11.40 -14.69 -17.24
C HIS A 265 -12.78 -14.13 -17.59
N TYR A 266 -12.84 -12.93 -18.19
CA TYR A 266 -14.07 -12.22 -18.54
C TYR A 266 -14.07 -11.74 -20.01
N PRO A 267 -13.89 -12.62 -21.00
CA PRO A 267 -13.70 -12.24 -22.41
C PRO A 267 -14.92 -11.54 -23.04
N LYS A 268 -16.11 -11.69 -22.44
CA LYS A 268 -17.38 -11.14 -22.92
C LYS A 268 -17.85 -9.90 -22.14
N SER A 269 -17.02 -9.31 -21.29
CA SER A 269 -17.41 -8.14 -20.50
C SER A 269 -17.43 -6.87 -21.34
N GLN A 270 -18.42 -6.76 -22.22
CA GLN A 270 -18.66 -5.55 -23.00
C GLN A 270 -20.14 -5.21 -22.91
N ASP A 271 -20.37 -3.92 -22.66
CA ASP A 271 -21.66 -3.23 -22.63
C ASP A 271 -22.34 -3.03 -21.26
N HIS A 272 -22.98 -1.87 -21.13
CA HIS A 272 -23.78 -1.40 -19.99
C HIS A 272 -23.06 -1.00 -18.68
N GLU A 273 -21.76 -0.64 -18.71
CA GLU A 273 -21.07 -0.20 -17.48
C GLU A 273 -21.74 1.00 -16.80
N LYS A 274 -22.28 1.93 -17.59
CA LYS A 274 -22.87 3.18 -17.07
C LYS A 274 -24.15 2.90 -16.29
N ASP A 275 -25.01 2.03 -16.81
CA ASP A 275 -26.25 1.61 -16.15
C ASP A 275 -25.93 0.82 -14.86
N TRP A 276 -24.89 -0.02 -14.92
CA TRP A 276 -24.37 -0.71 -13.75
C TRP A 276 -23.86 0.27 -12.70
N TYR A 277 -23.09 1.29 -13.07
CA TYR A 277 -22.61 2.30 -12.11
C TYR A 277 -23.75 3.04 -11.43
N LYS A 278 -24.74 3.52 -12.19
CA LYS A 278 -25.88 4.24 -11.63
C LYS A 278 -26.65 3.39 -10.61
N THR A 279 -26.92 2.13 -10.97
CA THR A 279 -27.66 1.19 -10.12
C THR A 279 -26.83 0.81 -8.89
N THR A 280 -25.56 0.48 -9.08
CA THR A 280 -24.68 -0.01 -8.01
C THR A 280 -24.27 1.10 -7.07
N ARG A 281 -24.03 2.32 -7.56
CA ARG A 281 -23.73 3.50 -6.72
C ARG A 281 -24.86 3.77 -5.73
N SER A 282 -26.10 3.73 -6.21
CA SER A 282 -27.29 3.85 -5.34
C SER A 282 -27.31 2.74 -4.29
N ALA A 283 -27.09 1.48 -4.68
CA ALA A 283 -27.03 0.36 -3.74
C ALA A 283 -25.88 0.47 -2.72
N VAL A 284 -24.72 0.97 -3.13
CA VAL A 284 -23.56 1.23 -2.26
C VAL A 284 -23.92 2.27 -1.21
N ARG A 285 -24.53 3.39 -1.61
CA ARG A 285 -24.99 4.43 -0.69
C ARG A 285 -25.95 3.85 0.37
N GLU A 286 -26.98 3.13 -0.05
CA GLU A 286 -27.94 2.53 0.89
C GLU A 286 -27.28 1.52 1.85
N LYS A 287 -26.34 0.71 1.36
CA LYS A 287 -25.58 -0.22 2.20
C LYS A 287 -24.68 0.49 3.19
N VAL A 288 -23.99 1.55 2.75
CA VAL A 288 -23.17 2.39 3.63
C VAL A 288 -24.04 3.02 4.72
N PHE A 289 -25.22 3.58 4.40
CA PHE A 289 -26.12 4.14 5.41
C PHE A 289 -26.68 3.10 6.37
N THR A 290 -26.88 1.87 5.90
CA THR A 290 -27.27 0.76 6.79
C THR A 290 -26.14 0.39 7.76
N MET A 291 -24.89 0.37 7.28
CA MET A 291 -23.71 0.02 8.08
C MET A 291 -23.28 1.14 9.03
N PHE A 292 -23.45 2.39 8.61
CA PHE A 292 -23.06 3.60 9.33
C PHE A 292 -24.24 4.59 9.40
N PRO A 293 -25.30 4.32 10.19
CA PRO A 293 -26.50 5.16 10.20
C PRO A 293 -26.27 6.67 10.41
N PRO A 294 -25.34 7.12 11.28
CA PRO A 294 -25.07 8.56 11.45
C PRO A 294 -24.59 9.27 10.18
N VAL A 295 -23.96 8.54 9.25
CA VAL A 295 -23.43 9.08 7.98
C VAL A 295 -24.55 9.60 7.10
N ALA A 296 -25.74 8.99 7.14
CA ALA A 296 -26.87 9.39 6.29
C ALA A 296 -27.28 10.85 6.55
N SER A 297 -27.37 11.27 7.81
CA SER A 297 -27.72 12.65 8.16
C SER A 297 -26.68 13.64 7.62
N THR A 298 -25.39 13.39 7.88
CA THR A 298 -24.30 14.25 7.38
C THR A 298 -24.23 14.29 5.86
N TYR A 299 -24.60 13.20 5.19
CA TYR A 299 -24.63 13.13 3.73
C TYR A 299 -25.73 14.02 3.16
N TYR A 300 -26.94 14.02 3.73
CA TYR A 300 -28.07 14.81 3.23
C TYR A 300 -28.07 16.27 3.69
N GLU A 301 -27.28 16.63 4.70
CA GLU A 301 -27.04 18.01 5.13
C GLU A 301 -26.08 18.79 4.22
N LYS A 302 -25.32 18.09 3.38
CA LYS A 302 -24.35 18.65 2.42
C LYS A 302 -25.01 18.97 1.09
#